data_AF-A0A9Q9MS17-F1
#
_entry.id   AF-A0A9Q9MS17-F1
#
_cell.length_a   1.000
_cell.length_b   1.000
_cell.length_c   1.000
_cell.angle_alpha   90.00
_cell.angle_beta   90.00
_cell.angle_gamma   90.00
#
_symmetry.space_group_name_H-M   'P 1'
#
loop_
_entity.id
_entity.type
_entity.pdbx_description
1 polymer ?
#
loop_
_entity_poly.entity_id
_entity_poly.type
_entity_poly.pdbx_seq_one_letter_code
_entity_poly.pdbx_strand_id
1 'polypeptide(L)'
;MFVLALTLTLAAVAYFLLVTLVDLYPLNNVRDAKPSEQRTEVAVNAPMMTLPAVLLALAATLSVPALGYVAGALELLFAAGGLVLWWMPYLTGVPAPWATAGTGTTWAELHARTYAQTLIVLPRIGERPRPNLEHMILHGLMLAAAATILAAAAHL
;
A
#
# COMPACT_ATOMS: atom_id res chain seq x y z
N MET A 1 -0.92 -13.76 -18.18
CA MET A 1 -1.40 -12.98 -17.01
C MET A 1 -0.66 -13.31 -15.72
N PHE A 2 -0.40 -14.58 -15.41
CA PHE A 2 0.30 -15.00 -14.18
C PHE A 2 1.64 -14.28 -13.91
N VAL A 3 2.58 -14.30 -14.86
CA VAL A 3 3.91 -13.64 -14.70
C VAL A 3 3.77 -12.15 -14.45
N LEU A 4 2.86 -11.48 -15.16
CA LEU A 4 2.58 -10.06 -14.96
C LEU A 4 2.02 -9.79 -13.56
N ALA A 5 1.05 -10.60 -13.10
CA ALA A 5 0.46 -10.49 -11.78
C ALA A 5 1.52 -10.63 -10.67
N LEU A 6 2.35 -11.67 -10.73
CA LEU A 6 3.47 -11.85 -9.79
C LEU A 6 4.45 -10.67 -9.85
N THR A 7 4.80 -10.22 -11.05
CA THR A 7 5.74 -9.10 -11.21
C THR A 7 5.18 -7.83 -10.57
N LEU A 8 3.90 -7.51 -10.78
CA LEU A 8 3.27 -6.33 -10.21
C LEU A 8 3.13 -6.42 -8.69
N THR A 9 2.73 -7.56 -8.14
CA THR A 9 2.66 -7.75 -6.68
C THR A 9 4.03 -7.62 -6.05
N LEU A 10 5.05 -8.29 -6.59
CA LEU A 10 6.42 -8.19 -6.07
C LEU A 10 7.01 -6.79 -6.26
N ALA A 11 6.67 -6.10 -7.35
CA ALA A 11 7.06 -4.70 -7.54
C ALA A 11 6.38 -3.78 -6.52
N ALA A 12 5.11 -4.00 -6.16
CA ALA A 12 4.43 -3.26 -5.10
C ALA A 12 5.11 -3.47 -3.74
N VAL A 13 5.47 -4.72 -3.40
CA VAL A 13 6.21 -5.05 -2.17
C VAL A 13 7.60 -4.41 -2.17
N ALA A 14 8.36 -4.55 -3.26
CA ALA A 14 9.69 -3.96 -3.37
C ALA A 14 9.63 -2.43 -3.30
N TYR A 15 8.66 -1.81 -3.98
CA TYR A 15 8.43 -0.38 -3.92
C TYR A 15 8.13 0.06 -2.49
N PHE A 16 7.19 -0.60 -1.80
CA PHE A 16 6.91 -0.35 -0.38
C PHE A 16 8.17 -0.42 0.48
N LEU A 17 8.96 -1.50 0.38
CA LEU A 17 10.19 -1.66 1.14
C LEU A 17 11.19 -0.53 0.85
N LEU A 18 11.33 -0.12 -0.41
CA LEU A 18 12.21 0.98 -0.80
C LEU A 18 11.76 2.30 -0.18
N VAL A 19 10.48 2.65 -0.29
CA VAL A 19 9.96 3.93 0.22
C VAL A 19 9.81 3.96 1.75
N THR A 20 9.82 2.80 2.42
CA THR A 20 9.84 2.74 3.89
C THR A 20 11.26 2.76 4.47
N LEU A 21 12.26 2.20 3.76
CA LEU A 21 13.61 1.95 4.34
C LEU A 21 14.71 2.81 3.73
N VAL A 22 14.54 3.32 2.52
CA VAL A 22 15.56 4.07 1.78
C VAL A 22 15.16 5.53 1.70
N ASP A 23 16.13 6.41 1.92
CA ASP A 23 15.92 7.84 1.75
C ASP A 23 15.87 8.20 0.25
N LEU A 24 14.66 8.44 -0.23
CA LEU A 24 14.34 8.80 -1.61
C LEU A 24 13.77 10.22 -1.69
N TYR A 25 14.13 11.10 -0.74
CA TYR A 25 13.68 12.48 -0.74
C TYR A 25 13.88 13.15 -2.12
N PRO A 26 12.86 13.84 -2.68
CA PRO A 26 11.61 14.26 -2.03
C PRO A 26 10.42 13.30 -2.17
N LEU A 27 10.60 12.09 -2.70
CA LEU A 27 9.50 11.14 -2.89
C LEU A 27 8.89 10.69 -1.55
N ASN A 28 9.74 10.36 -0.58
CA ASN A 28 9.39 10.01 0.79
C ASN A 28 10.13 10.90 1.80
N ASN A 29 9.91 10.69 3.10
CA ASN A 29 10.66 11.35 4.16
C ASN A 29 10.98 10.39 5.32
N VAL A 30 11.74 9.34 5.02
CA VAL A 30 12.18 8.35 6.00
C VAL A 30 13.06 8.96 7.11
N ARG A 31 13.66 10.13 6.85
CA ARG A 31 14.53 10.88 7.79
C ARG A 31 13.80 11.27 9.07
N ASP A 32 12.51 11.57 8.97
CA ASP A 32 11.66 11.99 10.10
C ASP A 32 10.86 10.83 10.71
N ALA A 33 10.99 9.61 10.15
CA ALA A 33 10.41 8.40 10.71
C ALA A 33 11.35 7.77 11.74
N LYS A 34 10.82 7.34 12.89
CA LYS A 34 11.61 6.63 13.90
C LYS A 34 11.98 5.24 13.36
N PRO A 35 13.18 4.71 13.66
CA PRO A 35 13.55 3.36 13.25
C PRO A 35 12.57 2.27 13.74
N SER A 36 11.94 2.47 14.90
CA SER A 36 10.91 1.57 15.40
C SER A 36 9.63 1.62 14.56
N GLU A 37 9.23 2.80 14.09
CA GLU A 37 8.06 2.98 13.21
C GLU A 37 8.30 2.24 11.88
N GLN A 38 9.46 2.44 11.25
CA GLN A 38 9.83 1.74 10.01
C GLN A 38 9.84 0.21 10.18
N ARG A 39 10.44 -0.29 11.27
CA ARG A 39 10.48 -1.74 11.56
C ARG A 39 9.09 -2.32 11.77
N THR A 40 8.23 -1.64 12.55
CA THR A 40 6.85 -2.08 12.76
C THR A 40 6.08 -2.05 11.44
N GLU A 41 6.23 -1.00 10.64
CA GLU A 41 5.57 -0.86 9.36
C GLU A 41 5.96 -1.99 8.40
N VAL A 42 7.25 -2.29 8.28
CA VAL A 42 7.74 -3.42 7.44
C VAL A 42 7.28 -4.76 8.00
N ALA A 43 7.40 -4.98 9.31
CA ALA A 43 7.04 -6.25 9.94
C ALA A 43 5.56 -6.60 9.80
N VAL A 44 4.68 -5.59 9.73
CA VAL A 44 3.24 -5.80 9.54
C VAL A 44 2.88 -5.85 8.06
N ASN A 45 3.28 -4.85 7.29
CA ASN A 45 2.77 -4.69 5.92
C ASN A 45 3.48 -5.59 4.91
N ALA A 46 4.80 -5.81 5.00
CA ALA A 46 5.50 -6.62 3.99
C ALA A 46 4.97 -8.07 3.91
N PRO A 47 4.72 -8.78 5.04
CA PRO A 47 4.11 -10.11 4.98
C PRO A 47 2.69 -10.09 4.38
N MET A 48 1.87 -9.11 4.77
CA MET A 48 0.50 -8.97 4.24
C MET A 48 0.52 -8.72 2.74
N MET A 49 1.36 -7.80 2.26
CA MET A 49 1.49 -7.47 0.84
C MET A 49 2.13 -8.59 0.01
N THR A 50 2.95 -9.47 0.63
CA THR A 50 3.55 -10.62 -0.06
C THR A 50 2.57 -11.80 -0.18
N LEU A 51 1.59 -11.89 0.72
CA LEU A 51 0.67 -13.02 0.79
C LEU A 51 -0.11 -13.28 -0.52
N PRO A 52 -0.61 -12.27 -1.26
CA PRO A 52 -1.26 -12.49 -2.55
C PRO A 52 -0.35 -13.17 -3.59
N ALA A 53 0.94 -12.83 -3.65
CA ALA A 53 1.89 -13.50 -4.55
C ALA A 53 2.09 -14.98 -4.17
N VAL A 54 2.19 -15.27 -2.86
CA VAL A 54 2.31 -16.66 -2.36
C VAL A 54 1.06 -17.46 -2.71
N LEU A 55 -0.13 -16.92 -2.46
CA LEU A 55 -1.39 -17.59 -2.76
C LEU A 55 -1.58 -17.81 -4.27
N LEU A 56 -1.20 -16.83 -5.10
CA LEU A 56 -1.25 -16.99 -6.56
C LEU A 56 -0.28 -18.08 -7.04
N ALA A 57 0.94 -18.13 -6.50
CA ALA A 57 1.91 -19.18 -6.84
C ALA A 57 1.42 -20.58 -6.42
N LEU A 58 0.81 -20.70 -5.23
CA LEU A 58 0.19 -21.93 -4.77
C LEU A 58 -1.01 -22.33 -5.63
N ALA A 59 -1.85 -21.38 -6.03
CA ALA A 59 -2.98 -21.61 -6.94
C ALA A 59 -2.52 -22.26 -8.24
N ALA A 60 -1.43 -21.73 -8.83
CA ALA A 60 -0.85 -22.27 -10.06
C ALA A 60 -0.18 -23.63 -9.87
N THR A 61 0.60 -23.79 -8.80
CA THR A 61 1.33 -25.04 -8.53
C THR A 61 0.40 -26.21 -8.21
N LEU A 62 -0.68 -25.94 -7.49
CA LEU A 62 -1.65 -26.94 -7.05
C LEU A 62 -2.85 -27.08 -8.01
N SER A 63 -2.95 -26.24 -9.04
CA SER A 63 -4.11 -26.16 -9.93
C SER A 63 -5.42 -25.93 -9.16
N VAL A 64 -5.41 -25.01 -8.20
CA VAL A 64 -6.57 -24.65 -7.36
C VAL A 64 -6.94 -23.17 -7.60
N PRO A 65 -7.85 -22.87 -8.55
CA PRO A 65 -8.17 -21.50 -8.94
C PRO A 65 -8.74 -20.65 -7.79
N ALA A 66 -9.42 -21.29 -6.83
CA ALA A 66 -9.95 -20.64 -5.64
C ALA A 66 -8.88 -19.86 -4.85
N LEU A 67 -7.64 -20.37 -4.76
CA LEU A 67 -6.53 -19.66 -4.11
C LEU A 67 -6.14 -18.38 -4.86
N GLY A 68 -6.24 -18.38 -6.20
CA GLY A 68 -5.99 -17.19 -7.02
C GLY A 68 -7.06 -16.11 -6.81
N TYR A 69 -8.33 -16.50 -6.69
CA TYR A 69 -9.40 -15.55 -6.36
C TYR A 69 -9.24 -14.98 -4.95
N VAL A 70 -8.86 -15.80 -3.97
CA VAL A 70 -8.56 -15.33 -2.61
C VAL A 70 -7.38 -14.35 -2.62
N ALA A 71 -6.32 -14.64 -3.39
CA ALA A 71 -5.19 -13.73 -3.57
C ALA A 71 -5.65 -12.38 -4.12
N GLY A 72 -6.46 -12.36 -5.19
CA GLY A 72 -6.96 -11.14 -5.80
C GLY A 72 -7.89 -10.34 -4.87
N ALA A 73 -8.74 -11.03 -4.11
CA ALA A 73 -9.60 -10.39 -3.12
C ALA A 73 -8.80 -9.75 -1.97
N LEU A 74 -7.75 -10.41 -1.49
CA LEU A 74 -6.86 -9.85 -0.46
C LEU A 74 -6.09 -8.63 -0.99
N GLU A 75 -5.51 -8.70 -2.18
CA GLU A 75 -4.81 -7.57 -2.80
C GLU A 75 -5.76 -6.36 -2.95
N LEU A 76 -6.99 -6.60 -3.42
CA LEU A 76 -8.01 -5.55 -3.54
C LEU A 76 -8.41 -4.97 -2.19
N LEU A 77 -8.56 -5.82 -1.16
CA LEU A 77 -8.86 -5.38 0.20
C LEU A 77 -7.74 -4.48 0.76
N PHE A 78 -6.48 -4.86 0.56
CA PHE A 78 -5.34 -4.05 1.01
C PHE A 78 -5.24 -2.73 0.25
N ALA A 79 -5.44 -2.76 -1.07
CA ALA A 79 -5.50 -1.55 -1.90
C ALA A 79 -6.62 -0.62 -1.44
N ALA A 80 -7.81 -1.15 -1.16
CA ALA A 80 -8.94 -0.40 -0.64
C ALA A 80 -8.66 0.20 0.75
N GLY A 81 -8.01 -0.56 1.64
CA GLY A 81 -7.59 -0.09 2.96
C GLY A 81 -6.62 1.10 2.86
N GLY A 82 -5.62 1.01 1.98
CA GLY A 82 -4.70 2.11 1.67
C GLY A 82 -5.41 3.32 1.07
N LEU A 83 -6.30 3.10 0.10
CA LEU A 83 -7.09 4.19 -0.48
C LEU A 83 -7.94 4.90 0.57
N VAL A 84 -8.62 4.16 1.45
CA VAL A 84 -9.40 4.75 2.54
C VAL A 84 -8.50 5.55 3.49
N LEU A 85 -7.37 4.98 3.91
CA LEU A 85 -6.42 5.62 4.82
C LEU A 85 -5.96 6.99 4.27
N TRP A 86 -5.65 7.06 2.98
CA TRP A 86 -5.03 8.23 2.37
C TRP A 86 -6.02 9.21 1.76
N TRP A 87 -7.10 8.73 1.15
CA TRP A 87 -8.04 9.57 0.41
C TRP A 87 -9.23 10.03 1.25
N MET A 88 -9.66 9.28 2.26
CA MET A 88 -10.76 9.73 3.15
C MET A 88 -10.41 11.07 3.85
N PRO A 89 -9.22 11.25 4.47
CA PRO A 89 -8.86 12.53 5.07
C PRO A 89 -8.87 13.69 4.06
N TYR A 90 -8.46 13.43 2.82
CA TYR A 90 -8.42 14.45 1.77
C TYR A 90 -9.81 14.86 1.27
N LEU A 91 -10.65 13.87 0.98
CA LEU A 91 -11.96 14.08 0.36
C LEU A 91 -13.00 14.58 1.37
N THR A 92 -12.98 14.04 2.59
CA THR A 92 -14.02 14.30 3.60
C THR A 92 -13.51 15.11 4.79
N GLY A 93 -12.19 15.18 5.00
CA GLY A 93 -11.61 15.72 6.24
C GLY A 93 -11.64 14.74 7.42
N VAL A 94 -12.14 13.52 7.23
CA VAL A 94 -12.27 12.52 8.28
C VAL A 94 -11.14 11.49 8.14
N PRO A 95 -10.29 11.28 9.16
CA PRO A 95 -9.27 10.24 9.11
C PRO A 95 -9.88 8.85 9.29
N ALA A 96 -9.26 7.83 8.69
CA ALA A 96 -9.63 6.45 8.94
C ALA A 96 -9.38 6.08 10.41
N PRO A 97 -10.25 5.31 11.07
CA PRO A 97 -10.12 5.02 12.50
C PRO A 97 -8.89 4.19 12.85
N TRP A 98 -8.36 3.41 11.90
CA TRP A 98 -7.14 2.62 12.06
C TRP A 98 -5.86 3.39 11.67
N ALA A 99 -5.95 4.64 11.20
CA ALA A 99 -4.84 5.38 10.61
C ALA A 99 -3.61 5.52 11.51
N THR A 100 -3.84 5.61 12.82
CA THR A 100 -2.79 5.74 13.84
C THR A 100 -3.02 4.81 15.03
N ALA A 101 -3.78 3.73 14.83
CA ALA A 101 -4.10 2.78 15.89
C ALA A 101 -2.82 2.26 16.58
N GLY A 102 -2.75 2.39 17.91
CA GLY A 102 -1.61 1.92 18.71
C GLY A 102 -0.36 2.81 18.69
N THR A 103 -0.38 3.97 18.02
CA THR A 103 0.81 4.84 17.90
C THR A 103 0.85 6.01 18.89
N GLY A 104 -0.29 6.34 19.51
CA GLY A 104 -0.40 7.48 20.45
C GLY A 104 -0.31 8.87 19.79
N THR A 105 -0.39 8.96 18.46
CA THR A 105 -0.43 10.23 17.70
C THR A 105 -1.68 10.31 16.82
N THR A 106 -2.09 11.51 16.44
CA THR A 106 -3.17 11.70 15.46
C THR A 106 -2.67 11.54 14.02
N TRP A 107 -3.57 11.20 13.10
CA TRP A 107 -3.22 11.13 11.68
C TRP A 107 -2.68 12.47 11.15
N ALA A 108 -3.22 13.59 11.63
CA ALA A 108 -2.77 14.93 11.23
C ALA A 108 -1.32 15.21 11.68
N GLU A 109 -0.95 14.83 12.90
CA GLU A 109 0.41 14.97 13.42
C GLU A 109 1.40 14.09 12.65
N LEU A 110 1.06 12.81 12.44
CA LEU A 110 1.88 11.89 11.66
C LEU A 110 2.05 12.41 10.22
N HIS A 111 0.98 12.91 9.61
CA HIS A 111 1.04 13.45 8.26
C HIS A 111 1.89 14.72 8.16
N ALA A 112 1.70 15.67 9.09
CA ALA A 112 2.48 16.90 9.12
C ALA A 112 3.98 16.65 9.27
N ARG A 113 4.36 15.65 10.08
CA ARG A 113 5.76 15.28 10.32
C ARG A 113 6.36 14.55 9.12
N THR A 114 5.72 13.47 8.67
CA THR A 114 6.35 12.51 7.74
C THR A 114 5.94 12.70 6.28
N TYR A 115 4.75 13.21 5.97
CA TYR A 115 4.23 13.18 4.60
C TYR A 115 4.06 14.57 3.98
N ALA A 116 3.82 15.60 4.77
CA ALA A 116 3.59 16.96 4.28
C ALA A 116 4.82 17.60 3.59
N GLN A 117 6.02 17.07 3.86
CA GLN A 117 7.30 17.55 3.29
C GLN A 117 7.75 16.79 2.02
N THR A 118 6.88 15.93 1.49
CA THR A 118 7.18 15.09 0.31
C THR A 118 6.51 15.62 -0.96
N LEU A 119 6.77 14.98 -2.11
CA LEU A 119 6.10 15.31 -3.36
C LEU A 119 4.59 15.11 -3.26
N ILE A 120 3.83 16.20 -3.36
CA ILE A 120 2.37 16.19 -3.39
C ILE A 120 1.91 16.84 -4.69
N VAL A 121 1.18 16.08 -5.52
CA VAL A 121 0.66 16.54 -6.81
C VAL A 121 -0.79 16.99 -6.77
N LEU A 122 -1.50 16.70 -5.66
CA LEU A 122 -2.90 17.03 -5.51
C LEU A 122 -3.10 18.49 -5.04
N PRO A 123 -4.14 19.18 -5.54
CA PRO A 123 -4.48 20.52 -5.10
C PRO A 123 -4.91 20.54 -3.64
N ARG A 124 -4.68 21.66 -2.97
CA ARG A 124 -5.05 21.88 -1.56
C ARG A 124 -6.56 22.07 -1.42
N ILE A 125 -7.16 21.39 -0.44
CA ILE A 125 -8.57 21.57 -0.03
C ILE A 125 -8.57 21.95 1.46
N GLY A 126 -8.57 23.26 1.75
CA GLY A 126 -8.44 23.75 3.12
C GLY A 126 -7.18 23.22 3.83
N GLU A 127 -7.34 22.73 5.06
CA GLU A 127 -6.28 22.13 5.88
C GLU A 127 -6.24 20.59 5.80
N ARG A 128 -6.94 19.99 4.84
CA ARG A 128 -7.07 18.53 4.77
C ARG A 128 -5.75 17.86 4.39
N PRO A 129 -5.32 16.79 5.09
CA PRO A 129 -4.15 16.00 4.71
C PRO A 129 -4.27 15.49 3.28
N ARG A 130 -3.16 15.52 2.53
CA ARG A 130 -3.11 15.14 1.11
C ARG A 130 -2.32 13.85 0.93
N PRO A 131 -2.78 12.89 0.11
CA PRO A 131 -1.92 11.83 -0.40
C PRO A 131 -0.65 12.42 -1.01
N ASN A 132 0.50 11.86 -0.66
CA ASN A 132 1.72 12.13 -1.38
C ASN A 132 1.83 11.20 -2.60
N LEU A 133 2.73 11.55 -3.53
CA LEU A 133 2.93 10.83 -4.77
C LEU A 133 3.36 9.38 -4.52
N GLU A 134 4.15 9.15 -3.46
CA GLU A 134 4.62 7.84 -3.05
C GLU A 134 3.47 6.84 -2.90
N HIS A 135 2.46 7.20 -2.10
CA HIS A 135 1.31 6.34 -1.85
C HIS A 135 0.39 6.25 -3.07
N MET A 136 0.29 7.30 -3.89
CA MET A 136 -0.45 7.22 -5.15
C MET A 136 0.13 6.17 -6.10
N ILE A 137 1.47 6.10 -6.22
CA ILE A 137 2.15 5.07 -7.01
C ILE A 137 1.89 3.69 -6.42
N LEU A 138 2.04 3.53 -5.10
CA LEU A 138 1.79 2.25 -4.43
C LEU A 138 0.37 1.73 -4.68
N HIS A 139 -0.66 2.58 -4.49
CA HIS A 139 -2.04 2.20 -4.77
C HIS A 139 -2.24 1.81 -6.24
N GLY A 140 -1.61 2.52 -7.18
CA GLY A 140 -1.65 2.18 -8.60
C GLY A 140 -1.09 0.79 -8.89
N LEU A 141 0.07 0.45 -8.29
CA LEU A 141 0.67 -0.87 -8.41
C LEU A 141 -0.23 -1.96 -7.82
N MET A 142 -0.79 -1.75 -6.63
CA MET A 142 -1.66 -2.71 -5.96
C MET A 142 -2.97 -2.95 -6.72
N LEU A 143 -3.58 -1.89 -7.27
CA LEU A 143 -4.79 -2.04 -8.09
C LEU A 143 -4.51 -2.79 -9.40
N ALA A 144 -3.38 -2.51 -10.05
CA ALA A 144 -2.96 -3.24 -11.25
C ALA A 144 -2.64 -4.71 -10.93
N ALA A 145 -1.99 -4.98 -9.79
CA ALA A 145 -1.75 -6.32 -9.29
C ALA A 145 -3.08 -7.05 -9.04
N ALA A 146 -4.03 -6.46 -8.30
CA ALA A 146 -5.33 -7.08 -8.04
C ALA A 146 -6.07 -7.45 -9.33
N ALA A 147 -6.14 -6.54 -10.30
CA ALA A 147 -6.78 -6.79 -11.59
C ALA A 147 -6.11 -7.94 -12.36
N THR A 148 -4.77 -7.96 -12.38
CA THR A 148 -4.02 -9.01 -13.10
C THR A 148 -4.03 -10.36 -12.37
N ILE A 149 -4.09 -10.38 -11.04
CA ILE A 149 -4.29 -11.60 -10.24
C ILE A 149 -5.65 -12.21 -10.55
N LEU A 150 -6.73 -11.42 -10.50
CA LEU A 150 -8.09 -11.90 -10.80
C LEU A 150 -8.19 -12.43 -12.23
N ALA A 151 -7.59 -11.73 -13.20
CA ALA A 151 -7.52 -12.20 -14.58
C ALA A 151 -6.67 -13.49 -14.71
N ALA A 152 -5.56 -13.61 -13.96
CA ALA A 152 -4.77 -14.84 -13.96
C ALA A 152 -5.55 -16.02 -13.37
N ALA A 153 -6.26 -15.80 -12.25
CA ALA A 153 -7.04 -16.84 -11.57
C ALA A 153 -8.17 -17.42 -12.44
N ALA A 154 -8.73 -16.64 -13.37
CA ALA A 154 -9.70 -17.12 -14.34
C ALA A 154 -9.14 -18.11 -15.39
N HIS A 155 -7.81 -18.26 -15.44
CA HIS A 155 -7.09 -19.11 -16.40
C HIS A 155 -6.15 -20.13 -15.74
N LEU A 156 -6.21 -20.27 -14.41
CA LEU A 156 -5.55 -21.34 -13.65
C LEU A 156 -6.46 -22.57 -13.59
#